data_AF-A0A5E7VNT9-F1
#
_entry.id   AF-A0A5E7VNT9-F1
#
_cell.length_a   1.000
_cell.length_b   1.000
_cell.length_c   1.000
_cell.angle_alpha   90.00
_cell.angle_beta   90.00
_cell.angle_gamma   90.00
#
_symmetry.space_group_name_H-M   'P 1'
#
loop_
_entity.id
_entity.type
_entity.pdbx_description
1 polymer ?
#
loop_
_entity_poly.entity_id
_entity_poly.type
_entity_poly.pdbx_seq_one_letter_code
_entity_poly.pdbx_strand_id
1 'polypeptide(L)'
;MPRKTWRAALAAYASPSTLVLLLLGFAAGLPYMLVFSTLSVWLREAGVARETIGYASLIGLAYAFKWVWSPLLDQWRLPLLGKLGRRRSWLVLSQALVILGLIGMGFCDPQKHLSWLIAIAVVVAFASATQDIAVDAYRLEIAEDSRQAALAASYMSGYRIAALLATAGALFFAEGFGSTGFNYQHSAWAGTYILFGALMIPALLTSFFMREPPVPLRTQLQAGRYSFVHQLASVFVLIVLLVSVPALFTQLYNTDFASVLFQDESLLDLLLEDRAFLRAILYTTLTVLCLSSVGRRGLAPVLTPVNDFILRYRWQALLLLGLIATYRMSDTVMGVMANVFYIDQGFTKDQIASVSKIFGLIMTLVGAGMGGLLIVRFGILPILFIGGITSAGTNLLFLMLADMGANLNMLIGTISLDNFSSGLATSAFVAYLSSLTNLKFSATQYALLSSIMLLLPRLIGGYSGVMVEKYGYHDFFLITALLGVPTLVLIAVHWYQENRRAGPTPTPEPVPTQVAEES
;
A
#
# COMPACT_ATOMS: atom_id res chain seq x y z
N MET A 1 -12.80 -7.20 26.20
CA MET A 1 -13.97 -6.56 25.56
C MET A 1 -15.11 -7.58 25.48
N PRO A 2 -16.35 -7.25 25.85
CA PRO A 2 -17.47 -8.18 25.74
C PRO A 2 -17.71 -8.54 24.27
N ARG A 3 -17.89 -9.84 24.00
CA ARG A 3 -18.08 -10.40 22.66
C ARG A 3 -19.35 -9.84 22.03
N LYS A 4 -19.21 -9.05 20.96
CA LYS A 4 -20.36 -8.48 20.23
C LYS A 4 -21.18 -9.58 19.57
N THR A 5 -22.50 -9.43 19.48
CA THR A 5 -23.39 -10.40 18.83
C THR A 5 -23.22 -10.38 17.31
N TRP A 6 -23.57 -11.47 16.60
CA TRP A 6 -23.53 -11.52 15.12
C TRP A 6 -24.38 -10.42 14.47
N ARG A 7 -25.50 -10.06 15.09
CA ARG A 7 -26.33 -8.91 14.67
C ARG A 7 -25.55 -7.60 14.73
N ALA A 8 -24.80 -7.35 15.80
CA ALA A 8 -23.96 -6.16 15.92
C ALA A 8 -22.80 -6.14 14.90
N ALA A 9 -22.28 -7.32 14.53
CA ALA A 9 -21.24 -7.45 13.52
C ALA A 9 -21.75 -7.15 12.10
N LEU A 10 -22.94 -7.65 11.74
CA LEU A 10 -23.61 -7.30 10.47
C LEU A 10 -24.05 -5.84 10.42
N ALA A 11 -24.56 -5.31 11.54
CA ALA A 11 -24.93 -3.90 11.63
C ALA A 11 -23.74 -2.94 11.42
N ALA A 12 -22.49 -3.39 11.63
CA ALA A 12 -21.31 -2.58 11.37
C ALA A 12 -21.18 -2.19 9.88
N TYR A 13 -21.62 -3.07 8.97
CA TYR A 13 -21.64 -2.84 7.52
C TYR A 13 -22.83 -1.96 7.07
N ALA A 14 -23.89 -1.87 7.87
CA ALA A 14 -25.09 -1.09 7.56
C ALA A 14 -24.94 0.43 7.83
N SER A 15 -23.70 0.94 7.89
CA SER A 15 -23.42 2.35 8.16
C SER A 15 -23.21 3.16 6.88
N PRO A 16 -23.69 4.42 6.79
CA PRO A 16 -23.43 5.29 5.63
C PRO A 16 -21.93 5.46 5.33
N SER A 17 -21.09 5.44 6.36
CA SER A 17 -19.63 5.46 6.23
C SER A 17 -19.07 4.28 5.44
N THR A 18 -19.71 3.11 5.51
CA THR A 18 -19.27 1.93 4.76
C THR A 18 -19.41 2.14 3.25
N LEU A 19 -20.53 2.76 2.81
CA LEU A 19 -20.75 3.13 1.42
C LEU A 19 -19.78 4.22 0.95
N VAL A 20 -19.53 5.23 1.79
CA VAL A 20 -18.53 6.27 1.50
C VAL A 20 -17.16 5.62 1.27
N LEU A 21 -16.74 4.69 2.15
CA LEU A 21 -15.44 4.02 2.03
C LEU A 21 -15.39 3.06 0.82
N LEU A 22 -16.51 2.46 0.41
CA LEU A 22 -16.59 1.70 -0.84
C LEU A 22 -16.28 2.58 -2.05
N LEU A 23 -16.93 3.75 -2.15
CA LEU A 23 -16.75 4.69 -3.26
C LEU A 23 -15.35 5.33 -3.25
N LEU A 24 -14.83 5.68 -2.07
CA LEU A 24 -13.47 6.18 -1.92
C LEU A 24 -12.42 5.11 -2.24
N GLY A 25 -12.70 3.84 -1.88
CA GLY A 25 -11.88 2.69 -2.26
C GLY A 25 -11.85 2.50 -3.77
N PHE A 26 -13.00 2.58 -4.43
CA PHE A 26 -13.09 2.54 -5.89
C PHE A 26 -12.26 3.65 -6.53
N ALA A 27 -12.37 4.88 -6.02
CA ALA A 27 -11.58 6.00 -6.50
C ALA A 27 -10.08 5.87 -6.23
N ALA A 28 -9.66 5.13 -5.21
CA ALA A 28 -8.25 4.89 -4.91
C ALA A 28 -7.64 3.81 -5.84
N GLY A 29 -8.41 2.76 -6.16
CA GLY A 29 -7.92 1.65 -6.99
C GLY A 29 -7.81 1.96 -8.48
N LEU A 30 -8.72 2.80 -8.99
CA LEU A 30 -8.87 3.05 -10.43
C LEU A 30 -7.63 3.73 -11.04
N PRO A 31 -7.13 4.88 -10.53
CA PRO A 31 -6.03 5.59 -11.15
C PRO A 31 -4.70 4.86 -11.02
N TYR A 32 -4.50 4.15 -9.90
CA TYR A 32 -3.31 3.33 -9.68
C TYR A 32 -3.14 2.29 -10.79
N MET A 33 -4.19 1.53 -11.13
CA MET A 33 -4.06 0.53 -12.19
C MET A 33 -3.92 1.16 -13.58
N LEU A 34 -4.60 2.28 -13.84
CA LEU A 34 -4.55 2.96 -15.14
C LEU A 34 -3.18 3.54 -15.47
N VAL A 35 -2.48 4.12 -14.50
CA VAL A 35 -1.18 4.76 -14.71
C VAL A 35 -0.02 3.76 -14.75
N PHE A 36 -0.22 2.54 -14.23
CA PHE A 36 0.80 1.49 -14.24
C PHE A 36 0.53 0.42 -15.29
N SER A 37 -0.46 -0.43 -15.03
CA SER A 37 -0.70 -1.63 -15.81
C SER A 37 -1.22 -1.27 -17.19
N THR A 38 -2.27 -0.45 -17.23
CA THR A 38 -3.00 -0.13 -18.46
C THR A 38 -2.20 0.81 -19.35
N LEU A 39 -1.55 1.82 -18.76
CA LEU A 39 -0.65 2.70 -19.51
C LEU A 39 0.47 1.92 -20.19
N SER A 40 1.05 0.91 -19.53
CA SER A 40 2.09 0.08 -20.13
C SER A 40 1.60 -0.68 -21.36
N VAL A 41 0.34 -1.17 -21.34
CA VAL A 41 -0.28 -1.81 -22.50
C VAL A 41 -0.56 -0.81 -23.60
N TRP A 42 -1.12 0.36 -23.27
CA TRP A 42 -1.39 1.42 -24.24
C TRP A 42 -0.11 1.89 -24.94
N LEU A 43 0.96 2.17 -24.19
CA LEU A 43 2.26 2.53 -24.74
C LEU A 43 2.80 1.43 -25.66
N ARG A 44 2.59 0.16 -25.30
CA ARG A 44 3.03 -0.97 -26.11
C ARG A 44 2.25 -1.07 -27.43
N GLU A 45 0.93 -0.90 -27.41
CA GLU A 45 0.09 -0.86 -28.62
C GLU A 45 0.42 0.33 -29.51
N ALA A 46 0.73 1.48 -28.92
CA ALA A 46 1.14 2.67 -29.67
C ALA A 46 2.52 2.53 -30.34
N GLY A 47 3.25 1.44 -30.07
CA GLY A 47 4.56 1.15 -30.66
C GLY A 47 5.75 1.71 -29.89
N VAL A 48 5.56 2.16 -28.65
CA VAL A 48 6.64 2.71 -27.81
C VAL A 48 7.65 1.62 -27.42
N ALA A 49 8.93 1.99 -27.38
CA ALA A 49 10.02 1.10 -27.03
C ALA A 49 9.85 0.51 -25.61
N ARG A 50 10.22 -0.76 -25.44
CA ARG A 50 10.10 -1.48 -24.15
C ARG A 50 10.92 -0.80 -23.04
N GLU A 51 12.07 -0.23 -23.39
CA GLU A 51 12.91 0.52 -22.45
C GLU A 51 12.17 1.74 -21.89
N THR A 52 11.52 2.53 -22.74
CA THR A 52 10.74 3.71 -22.33
C THR A 52 9.53 3.32 -21.47
N ILE A 53 8.88 2.20 -21.78
CA ILE A 53 7.82 1.63 -20.92
C ILE A 53 8.39 1.23 -19.56
N GLY A 54 9.59 0.65 -19.54
CA GLY A 54 10.35 0.38 -18.32
C GLY A 54 10.57 1.64 -17.48
N TYR A 55 11.03 2.74 -18.08
CA TYR A 55 11.18 4.02 -17.37
C TYR A 55 9.84 4.61 -16.91
N ALA A 56 8.76 4.47 -17.71
CA ALA A 56 7.44 4.92 -17.31
C ALA A 56 6.91 4.18 -16.06
N SER A 57 7.35 2.94 -15.81
CA SER A 57 6.99 2.23 -14.57
C SER A 57 7.50 2.93 -13.28
N LEU A 58 8.53 3.78 -13.38
CA LEU A 58 9.04 4.58 -12.26
C LEU A 58 8.03 5.60 -11.74
N ILE A 59 7.01 5.97 -12.54
CA ILE A 59 5.86 6.77 -12.08
C ILE A 59 5.26 6.17 -10.80
N GLY A 60 5.36 4.85 -10.67
CA GLY A 60 4.87 4.12 -9.54
C GLY A 60 5.54 4.36 -8.20
N LEU A 61 6.76 4.90 -8.21
CA LEU A 61 7.47 5.25 -6.99
C LEU A 61 6.71 6.30 -6.16
N ALA A 62 5.81 7.06 -6.78
CA ALA A 62 4.91 7.97 -6.06
C ALA A 62 4.11 7.25 -4.95
N TYR A 63 3.66 6.02 -5.18
CA TYR A 63 2.89 5.29 -4.17
C TYR A 63 3.78 4.70 -3.07
N ALA A 64 5.00 4.30 -3.42
CA ALA A 64 5.98 3.79 -2.45
C ALA A 64 6.51 4.88 -1.51
N PHE A 65 6.62 6.11 -2.01
CA PHE A 65 7.11 7.27 -1.26
C PHE A 65 6.01 8.23 -0.82
N LYS A 66 4.76 7.78 -0.79
CA LYS A 66 3.61 8.61 -0.35
C LYS A 66 3.78 9.15 1.08
N TRP A 67 4.52 8.43 1.93
CA TRP A 67 4.85 8.85 3.30
C TRP A 67 5.76 10.09 3.38
N VAL A 68 6.45 10.45 2.29
CA VAL A 68 7.37 11.59 2.28
C VAL A 68 6.63 12.91 2.42
N TRP A 69 5.51 13.07 1.70
CA TRP A 69 4.68 14.29 1.75
C TRP A 69 3.41 14.13 2.59
N SER A 70 3.13 12.95 3.16
CA SER A 70 1.99 12.76 4.06
C SER A 70 1.91 13.75 5.24
N PRO A 71 3.02 14.30 5.81
CA PRO A 71 2.90 15.33 6.85
C PRO A 71 2.17 16.59 6.39
N LEU A 72 2.19 16.92 5.09
CA LEU A 72 1.45 18.06 4.55
C LEU A 72 -0.06 17.87 4.76
N LEU A 73 -0.55 16.64 4.63
CA LEU A 73 -1.97 16.34 4.76
C LEU A 73 -2.43 16.36 6.22
N ASP A 74 -1.54 16.09 7.17
CA ASP A 74 -1.85 16.18 8.60
C ASP A 74 -1.90 17.62 9.10
N GLN A 75 -1.04 18.49 8.56
CA GLN A 75 -0.77 19.79 9.17
C GLN A 75 -1.39 20.96 8.41
N TRP A 76 -1.57 20.84 7.10
CA TRP A 76 -1.99 21.96 6.26
C TRP A 76 -3.46 21.91 5.87
N ARG A 77 -4.13 23.07 5.99
CA ARG A 77 -5.47 23.32 5.45
C ARG A 77 -5.33 24.14 4.16
N LEU A 78 -5.91 23.65 3.08
CA LEU A 78 -5.85 24.33 1.79
C LEU A 78 -6.54 25.70 1.85
N PRO A 79 -5.97 26.77 1.25
CA PRO A 79 -6.48 28.13 1.40
C PRO A 79 -7.88 28.34 0.80
N LEU A 80 -8.16 27.75 -0.36
CA LEU A 80 -9.45 27.92 -1.06
C LEU A 80 -10.50 26.88 -0.61
N LEU A 81 -10.09 25.62 -0.43
CA LEU A 81 -10.98 24.51 -0.11
C LEU A 81 -11.11 24.25 1.41
N GLY A 82 -10.38 24.98 2.25
CA GLY A 82 -10.30 24.74 3.70
C GLY A 82 -11.63 24.87 4.44
N LYS A 83 -12.63 25.56 3.85
CA LYS A 83 -14.00 25.63 4.38
C LYS A 83 -14.71 24.26 4.42
N LEU A 84 -14.30 23.31 3.58
CA LEU A 84 -14.85 21.95 3.56
C LEU A 84 -14.35 21.08 4.71
N GLY A 85 -13.27 21.50 5.39
CA GLY A 85 -12.53 20.69 6.35
C GLY A 85 -11.14 20.32 5.86
N ARG A 86 -10.34 19.72 6.73
CA ARG A 86 -8.95 19.33 6.43
C ARG A 86 -8.93 18.14 5.48
N ARG A 87 -9.63 17.04 5.80
CA ARG A 87 -9.55 15.80 4.99
C ARG A 87 -10.31 15.92 3.69
N ARG A 88 -11.52 16.50 3.74
CA ARG A 88 -12.35 16.70 2.54
C ARG A 88 -11.69 17.57 1.49
N SER A 89 -11.00 18.64 1.89
CA SER A 89 -10.34 19.54 0.94
C SER A 89 -9.23 18.84 0.15
N TRP A 90 -8.40 18.01 0.82
CA TRP A 90 -7.37 17.22 0.15
C TRP A 90 -7.96 16.14 -0.76
N LEU A 91 -9.06 15.50 -0.37
CA LEU A 91 -9.74 14.50 -1.20
C LEU A 91 -10.33 15.11 -2.47
N VAL A 92 -11.03 16.25 -2.35
CA VAL A 92 -11.60 16.96 -3.50
C VAL A 92 -10.49 17.43 -4.45
N LEU A 93 -9.41 18.02 -3.93
CA LEU A 93 -8.29 18.48 -4.75
C LEU A 93 -7.63 17.32 -5.51
N SER A 94 -7.30 16.24 -4.81
CA SER A 94 -6.63 15.08 -5.42
C SER A 94 -7.52 14.36 -6.43
N GLN A 95 -8.80 14.13 -6.13
CA GLN A 95 -9.75 13.52 -7.05
C GLN A 95 -9.98 14.38 -8.30
N ALA A 96 -10.08 15.70 -8.16
CA ALA A 96 -10.21 16.61 -9.30
C ALA A 96 -8.97 16.57 -10.20
N LEU A 97 -7.76 16.59 -9.62
CA LEU A 97 -6.51 16.46 -10.37
C LEU A 97 -6.39 15.12 -11.09
N VAL A 98 -6.82 14.03 -10.45
CA VAL A 98 -6.88 12.71 -11.09
C VAL A 98 -7.84 12.71 -12.28
N ILE A 99 -9.06 13.25 -12.13
CA ILE A 99 -10.06 13.32 -13.21
C ILE A 99 -9.50 14.12 -14.39
N LEU A 100 -9.01 15.34 -14.14
CA LEU A 100 -8.45 16.21 -15.16
C LEU A 100 -7.21 15.59 -15.82
N GLY A 101 -6.37 14.91 -15.04
CA GLY A 101 -5.18 14.26 -15.55
C GLY A 101 -5.50 13.02 -16.39
N LEU A 102 -6.47 12.18 -16.00
CA LEU A 102 -6.90 11.03 -16.82
C LEU A 102 -7.50 11.50 -18.15
N ILE A 103 -8.36 12.52 -18.11
CA ILE A 103 -8.92 13.14 -19.32
C ILE A 103 -7.79 13.75 -20.17
N GLY A 104 -6.85 14.46 -19.55
CA GLY A 104 -5.70 15.07 -20.22
C GLY A 104 -4.77 14.05 -20.88
N MET A 105 -4.54 12.89 -20.23
CA MET A 105 -3.81 11.77 -20.82
C MET A 105 -4.51 11.29 -22.09
N GLY A 106 -5.85 11.18 -22.07
CA GLY A 106 -6.63 10.76 -23.23
C GLY A 106 -6.42 11.63 -24.48
N PHE A 107 -6.11 12.92 -24.32
CA PHE A 107 -5.82 13.83 -25.44
C PHE A 107 -4.36 13.80 -25.92
N CYS A 108 -3.48 13.06 -25.26
CA CYS A 108 -2.07 12.97 -25.60
C CYS A 108 -1.78 11.69 -26.39
N ASP A 109 -1.56 11.81 -27.69
CA ASP A 109 -1.14 10.66 -28.53
C ASP A 109 0.31 10.26 -28.19
N PRO A 110 0.58 9.04 -27.68
CA PRO A 110 1.93 8.57 -27.38
C PRO A 110 2.87 8.62 -28.58
N GLN A 111 2.36 8.53 -29.82
CA GLN A 111 3.21 8.58 -31.02
C GLN A 111 3.76 9.98 -31.31
N LYS A 112 3.08 11.04 -30.84
CA LYS A 112 3.45 12.45 -31.10
C LYS A 112 3.91 13.19 -29.86
N HIS A 113 3.33 12.88 -28.70
CA HIS A 113 3.43 13.65 -27.47
C HIS A 113 3.70 12.77 -26.25
N LEU A 114 4.59 11.78 -26.39
CA LEU A 114 4.96 10.86 -25.31
C LEU A 114 5.39 11.57 -24.02
N SER A 115 6.23 12.61 -24.13
CA SER A 115 6.74 13.34 -22.96
C SER A 115 5.62 14.01 -22.16
N TRP A 116 4.61 14.57 -22.84
CA TRP A 116 3.46 15.19 -22.18
C TRP A 116 2.55 14.15 -21.53
N LEU A 117 2.31 13.02 -22.21
CA LEU A 117 1.57 11.89 -21.64
C LEU A 117 2.21 11.41 -20.34
N ILE A 118 3.54 11.21 -20.34
CA ILE A 118 4.29 10.78 -19.16
C ILE A 118 4.22 11.86 -18.06
N ALA A 119 4.39 13.14 -18.40
CA ALA A 119 4.32 14.23 -17.41
C ALA A 119 2.94 14.30 -16.73
N ILE A 120 1.85 14.18 -17.48
CA ILE A 120 0.49 14.14 -16.92
C ILE A 120 0.29 12.87 -16.09
N ALA A 121 0.80 11.71 -16.54
CA ALA A 121 0.73 10.47 -15.79
C ALA A 121 1.44 10.55 -14.43
N VAL A 122 2.58 11.24 -14.34
CA VAL A 122 3.26 11.55 -13.07
C VAL A 122 2.37 12.39 -12.16
N VAL A 123 1.71 13.42 -12.69
CA VAL A 123 0.77 14.25 -11.92
C VAL A 123 -0.41 13.43 -11.41
N VAL A 124 -0.99 12.55 -12.24
CA VAL A 124 -2.08 11.65 -11.84
C VAL A 124 -1.62 10.68 -10.75
N ALA A 125 -0.42 10.10 -10.87
CA ALA A 125 0.13 9.21 -9.85
C ALA A 125 0.35 9.91 -8.51
N PHE A 126 0.91 11.13 -8.53
CA PHE A 126 1.10 11.93 -7.32
C PHE A 126 -0.24 12.33 -6.68
N ALA A 127 -1.21 12.76 -7.48
CA ALA A 127 -2.55 13.11 -7.02
C ALA A 127 -3.27 11.88 -6.44
N SER A 128 -3.19 10.73 -7.09
CA SER A 128 -3.82 9.49 -6.62
C SER A 128 -3.15 8.95 -5.35
N ALA A 129 -1.82 8.99 -5.25
CA ALA A 129 -1.12 8.65 -4.01
C ALA A 129 -1.50 9.61 -2.87
N THR A 130 -1.69 10.90 -3.16
CA THR A 130 -2.19 11.89 -2.19
C THR A 130 -3.63 11.60 -1.74
N GLN A 131 -4.50 11.21 -2.68
CA GLN A 131 -5.86 10.77 -2.37
C GLN A 131 -5.84 9.55 -1.45
N ASP A 132 -4.98 8.58 -1.72
CA ASP A 132 -4.86 7.35 -0.93
C ASP A 132 -4.48 7.65 0.53
N ILE A 133 -3.48 8.52 0.74
CA ILE A 133 -3.13 9.01 2.09
C ILE A 133 -4.34 9.67 2.77
N ALA A 134 -5.09 10.51 2.04
CA ALA A 134 -6.22 11.22 2.61
C ALA A 134 -7.39 10.29 2.95
N VAL A 135 -7.66 9.27 2.13
CA VAL A 135 -8.70 8.24 2.40
C VAL A 135 -8.30 7.38 3.60
N ASP A 136 -7.04 6.94 3.66
CA ASP A 136 -6.51 6.17 4.79
C ASP A 136 -6.67 6.95 6.10
N ALA A 137 -6.24 8.21 6.11
CA ALA A 137 -6.38 9.09 7.27
C ALA A 137 -7.83 9.35 7.64
N TYR A 138 -8.71 9.55 6.65
CA TYR A 138 -10.14 9.72 6.87
C TYR A 138 -10.74 8.48 7.55
N ARG A 139 -10.42 7.27 7.07
CA ARG A 139 -10.90 6.01 7.66
C ARG A 139 -10.51 5.89 9.14
N LEU A 140 -9.28 6.28 9.48
CA LEU A 140 -8.80 6.26 10.87
C LEU A 140 -9.54 7.25 11.76
N GLU A 141 -9.89 8.42 11.23
CA GLU A 141 -10.51 9.51 12.01
C GLU A 141 -12.02 9.34 12.21
N ILE A 142 -12.73 8.60 11.36
CA ILE A 142 -14.19 8.47 11.45
C ILE A 142 -14.70 7.35 12.37
N ALA A 143 -13.87 6.38 12.74
CA ALA A 143 -14.35 5.16 13.38
C ALA A 143 -13.51 4.70 14.56
N GLU A 144 -14.21 4.32 15.63
CA GLU A 144 -13.66 3.57 16.76
C GLU A 144 -13.08 2.23 16.29
N ASP A 145 -12.04 1.73 16.99
CA ASP A 145 -11.25 0.53 16.65
C ASP A 145 -12.11 -0.67 16.25
N SER A 146 -13.29 -0.83 16.86
CA SER A 146 -14.18 -1.96 16.61
C SER A 146 -14.88 -1.96 15.25
N ARG A 147 -14.90 -0.85 14.50
CA ARG A 147 -15.51 -0.75 13.16
C ARG A 147 -14.47 -0.61 12.04
N GLN A 148 -13.20 -0.42 12.38
CA GLN A 148 -12.10 -0.23 11.43
C GLN A 148 -12.01 -1.37 10.41
N ALA A 149 -12.21 -2.61 10.87
CA ALA A 149 -12.12 -3.78 9.99
C ALA A 149 -13.25 -3.85 8.95
N ALA A 150 -14.48 -3.49 9.32
CA ALA A 150 -15.61 -3.46 8.38
C ALA A 150 -15.41 -2.34 7.32
N LEU A 151 -14.94 -1.17 7.76
CA LEU A 151 -14.62 -0.06 6.86
C LEU A 151 -13.45 -0.38 5.93
N ALA A 152 -12.41 -1.04 6.45
CA ALA A 152 -11.28 -1.52 5.66
C ALA A 152 -11.71 -2.54 4.61
N ALA A 153 -12.58 -3.50 4.98
CA ALA A 153 -13.13 -4.47 4.05
C ALA A 153 -13.93 -3.80 2.92
N SER A 154 -14.76 -2.81 3.25
CA SER A 154 -15.52 -2.05 2.25
C SER A 154 -14.61 -1.25 1.31
N TYR A 155 -13.62 -0.53 1.88
CA TYR A 155 -12.61 0.18 1.11
C TYR A 155 -11.85 -0.74 0.15
N MET A 156 -11.36 -1.89 0.65
CA MET A 156 -10.66 -2.87 -0.17
C MET A 156 -11.56 -3.45 -1.26
N SER A 157 -12.86 -3.59 -0.98
CA SER A 157 -13.82 -4.07 -1.97
C SER A 157 -13.94 -3.11 -3.15
N GLY A 158 -14.12 -1.82 -2.84
CA GLY A 158 -14.14 -0.77 -3.85
C GLY A 158 -12.84 -0.74 -4.66
N TYR A 159 -11.70 -0.78 -3.98
CA TYR A 159 -10.37 -0.78 -4.60
C TYR A 159 -10.20 -1.94 -5.58
N ARG A 160 -10.61 -3.15 -5.20
CA ARG A 160 -10.44 -4.35 -6.02
C ARG A 160 -11.37 -4.36 -7.24
N ILE A 161 -12.62 -3.90 -7.08
CA ILE A 161 -13.56 -3.72 -8.20
C ILE A 161 -12.98 -2.72 -9.21
N ALA A 162 -12.50 -1.58 -8.72
CA ALA A 162 -11.84 -0.58 -9.54
C ALA A 162 -10.60 -1.12 -10.25
N ALA A 163 -9.77 -1.91 -9.56
CA ALA A 163 -8.58 -2.49 -10.14
C ALA A 163 -8.90 -3.48 -11.28
N LEU A 164 -9.93 -4.31 -11.13
CA LEU A 164 -10.39 -5.20 -12.21
C LEU A 164 -10.88 -4.39 -13.41
N LEU A 165 -11.71 -3.36 -13.15
CA LEU A 165 -12.24 -2.50 -14.20
C LEU A 165 -11.12 -1.76 -14.93
N ALA A 166 -10.17 -1.18 -14.20
CA ALA A 166 -9.05 -0.45 -14.77
C ALA A 166 -8.07 -1.33 -15.54
N THR A 167 -7.97 -2.62 -15.24
CA THR A 167 -7.10 -3.56 -15.96
C THR A 167 -7.83 -4.26 -17.10
N ALA A 168 -8.74 -5.17 -16.81
CA ALA A 168 -9.46 -5.94 -17.83
C ALA A 168 -10.53 -5.10 -18.55
N GLY A 169 -11.26 -4.27 -17.79
CA GLY A 169 -12.30 -3.41 -18.37
C GLY A 169 -11.73 -2.34 -19.30
N ALA A 170 -10.58 -1.76 -18.99
CA ALA A 170 -9.95 -0.77 -19.87
C ALA A 170 -9.58 -1.34 -21.24
N LEU A 171 -9.08 -2.58 -21.29
CA LEU A 171 -8.81 -3.28 -22.55
C LEU A 171 -10.10 -3.57 -23.31
N PHE A 172 -11.15 -4.02 -22.61
CA PHE A 172 -12.46 -4.25 -23.21
C PHE A 172 -13.06 -2.98 -23.84
N PHE A 173 -12.95 -1.83 -23.16
CA PHE A 173 -13.42 -0.55 -23.72
C PHE A 173 -12.53 -0.06 -24.87
N ALA A 174 -11.20 -0.21 -24.77
CA ALA A 174 -10.28 0.18 -25.84
C ALA A 174 -10.53 -0.65 -27.11
N GLU A 175 -10.73 -1.96 -26.97
CA GLU A 175 -11.09 -2.86 -28.07
C GLU A 175 -12.48 -2.53 -28.62
N GLY A 176 -13.47 -2.33 -27.74
CA GLY A 176 -14.82 -1.94 -28.14
C GLY A 176 -14.90 -0.60 -28.86
N PHE A 177 -14.00 0.34 -28.57
CA PHE A 177 -13.87 1.61 -29.29
C PHE A 177 -13.01 1.53 -30.55
N GLY A 178 -12.39 0.37 -30.84
CA GLY A 178 -11.74 0.07 -32.12
C GLY A 178 -10.22 -0.06 -32.11
N SER A 179 -9.54 0.10 -30.97
CA SER A 179 -8.08 -0.19 -30.88
C SER A 179 -7.86 -1.68 -30.64
N THR A 180 -7.20 -2.34 -31.58
CA THR A 180 -6.79 -3.74 -31.42
C THR A 180 -5.27 -3.83 -31.40
N GLY A 181 -4.72 -4.94 -30.92
CA GLY A 181 -3.27 -5.14 -30.89
C GLY A 181 -2.56 -5.05 -32.26
N PHE A 182 -3.31 -5.15 -33.36
CA PHE A 182 -2.79 -5.00 -34.74
C PHE A 182 -3.09 -3.64 -35.36
N ASN A 183 -4.09 -2.90 -34.86
CA ASN A 183 -4.51 -1.62 -35.39
C ASN A 183 -4.71 -0.63 -34.24
N TYR A 184 -3.66 0.11 -33.93
CA TYR A 184 -3.67 1.14 -32.89
C TYR A 184 -4.57 2.31 -33.31
N GLN A 185 -5.57 2.62 -32.48
CA GLN A 185 -6.41 3.80 -32.64
C GLN A 185 -6.33 4.69 -31.41
N HIS A 186 -5.79 5.90 -31.58
CA HIS A 186 -5.67 6.87 -30.49
C HIS A 186 -7.04 7.26 -29.90
N SER A 187 -8.06 7.44 -30.74
CA SER A 187 -9.42 7.81 -30.31
C SER A 187 -10.05 6.81 -29.34
N ALA A 188 -9.74 5.52 -29.50
CA ALA A 188 -10.26 4.47 -28.64
C ALA A 188 -9.65 4.51 -27.23
N TRP A 189 -8.33 4.71 -27.14
CA TRP A 189 -7.65 4.92 -25.87
C TRP A 189 -8.05 6.25 -25.21
N ALA A 190 -8.22 7.31 -26.00
CA ALA A 190 -8.76 8.59 -25.54
C ALA A 190 -10.15 8.42 -24.90
N GLY A 191 -11.07 7.76 -25.62
CA GLY A 191 -12.41 7.47 -25.13
C GLY A 191 -12.41 6.63 -23.85
N THR A 192 -11.50 5.66 -23.76
CA THR A 192 -11.30 4.85 -22.56
C THR A 192 -10.87 5.73 -21.39
N TYR A 193 -9.78 6.49 -21.49
CA TYR A 193 -9.30 7.31 -20.38
C TYR A 193 -10.30 8.41 -19.96
N ILE A 194 -11.07 8.98 -20.90
CA ILE A 194 -12.16 9.93 -20.59
C ILE A 194 -13.28 9.24 -19.81
N LEU A 195 -13.71 8.04 -20.23
CA LEU A 195 -14.72 7.25 -19.51
C LEU A 195 -14.26 6.96 -18.08
N PHE A 196 -13.02 6.54 -17.90
CA PHE A 196 -12.46 6.26 -16.57
C PHE A 196 -12.31 7.52 -15.71
N GLY A 197 -12.01 8.68 -16.31
CA GLY A 197 -12.09 9.98 -15.65
C GLY A 197 -13.52 10.31 -15.20
N ALA A 198 -14.54 10.01 -16.01
CA ALA A 198 -15.94 10.22 -15.64
C ALA A 198 -16.40 9.29 -14.50
N LEU A 199 -15.92 8.04 -14.46
CA LEU A 199 -16.21 7.08 -13.39
C LEU A 199 -15.72 7.53 -12.00
N MET A 200 -14.79 8.49 -11.92
CA MET A 200 -14.33 9.09 -10.67
C MET A 200 -15.29 10.16 -10.11
N ILE A 201 -16.21 10.70 -10.93
CA ILE A 201 -17.14 11.78 -10.53
C ILE A 201 -18.01 11.40 -9.33
N PRO A 202 -18.63 10.20 -9.24
CA PRO A 202 -19.40 9.81 -8.07
C PRO A 202 -18.61 9.87 -6.75
N ALA A 203 -17.32 9.51 -6.79
CA ALA A 203 -16.45 9.59 -5.61
C ALA A 203 -16.09 11.04 -5.26
N LEU A 204 -15.86 11.90 -6.28
CA LEU A 204 -15.67 13.34 -6.08
C LEU A 204 -16.91 13.98 -5.41
N LEU A 205 -18.11 13.67 -5.92
CA LEU A 205 -19.36 14.14 -5.32
C LEU A 205 -19.51 13.62 -3.88
N THR A 206 -19.14 12.36 -3.63
CA THR A 206 -19.15 11.80 -2.28
C THR A 206 -18.23 12.58 -1.33
N SER A 207 -17.03 12.95 -1.77
CA SER A 207 -16.10 13.79 -0.98
C SER A 207 -16.66 15.19 -0.67
N PHE A 208 -17.47 15.74 -1.58
CA PHE A 208 -18.18 17.01 -1.34
C PHE A 208 -19.30 16.89 -0.31
N PHE A 209 -20.00 15.76 -0.21
CA PHE A 209 -21.16 15.62 0.70
C PHE A 209 -20.85 14.89 2.00
N MET A 210 -19.75 14.15 2.07
CA MET A 210 -19.39 13.40 3.27
C MET A 210 -19.08 14.33 4.45
N ARG A 211 -19.28 13.82 5.66
CA ARG A 211 -19.01 14.58 6.90
C ARG A 211 -17.52 14.63 7.18
N GLU A 212 -17.02 15.80 7.58
CA GLU A 212 -15.65 15.94 8.08
C GLU A 212 -15.50 15.19 9.42
N PRO A 213 -14.39 14.48 9.66
CA PRO A 213 -14.20 13.73 10.89
C PRO A 213 -14.17 14.66 12.12
N PRO A 214 -14.80 14.28 13.25
CA PRO A 214 -14.81 15.08 14.48
C PRO A 214 -13.47 14.93 15.23
N VAL A 215 -12.39 15.50 14.69
CA VAL A 215 -11.08 15.48 15.36
C VAL A 215 -11.07 16.53 16.49
N PRO A 216 -10.66 16.19 17.74
CA PRO A 216 -10.61 17.15 18.84
C PRO A 216 -9.83 18.42 18.49
N LEU A 217 -10.38 19.60 18.83
CA LEU A 217 -9.81 20.90 18.49
C LEU A 217 -8.33 21.03 18.94
N ARG A 218 -7.97 20.44 20.09
CA ARG A 218 -6.60 20.43 20.62
C ARG A 218 -5.62 19.67 19.71
N THR A 219 -6.06 18.57 19.10
CA THR A 219 -5.29 17.81 18.10
C THR A 219 -5.15 18.60 16.81
N GLN A 220 -6.20 19.33 16.40
CA GLN A 220 -6.16 20.21 15.23
C GLN A 220 -5.20 21.40 15.42
N LEU A 221 -5.18 22.02 16.60
CA LEU A 221 -4.32 23.18 16.92
C LEU A 221 -2.84 22.80 17.05
N GLN A 222 -2.53 21.62 17.58
CA GLN A 222 -1.14 21.13 17.65
C GLN A 222 -0.58 20.67 16.29
N ALA A 223 -1.44 20.40 15.30
CA ALA A 223 -1.02 20.02 13.95
C ALA A 223 -0.40 21.17 13.16
N GLY A 224 -0.67 22.44 13.51
CA GLY A 224 -0.10 23.62 12.85
C GLY A 224 1.34 23.98 13.25
N ARG A 225 2.14 23.02 13.76
CA ARG A 225 3.47 23.30 14.33
C ARG A 225 4.52 23.68 13.27
N TYR A 226 4.41 23.16 12.04
CA TYR A 226 5.35 23.47 10.96
C TYR A 226 4.65 24.21 9.82
N SER A 227 5.33 25.22 9.26
CA SER A 227 4.81 25.93 8.08
C SER A 227 4.97 25.10 6.81
N PHE A 228 4.21 25.47 5.76
CA PHE A 228 4.27 24.82 4.45
C PHE A 228 5.70 24.75 3.88
N VAL A 229 6.49 25.81 4.04
CA VAL A 229 7.89 25.87 3.59
C VAL A 229 8.76 24.84 4.31
N HIS A 230 8.57 24.65 5.62
CA HIS A 230 9.30 23.63 6.38
C HIS A 230 8.94 22.22 5.92
N GLN A 231 7.68 21.99 5.54
CA GLN A 231 7.24 20.69 5.03
C GLN A 231 7.80 20.42 3.63
N LEU A 232 7.81 21.40 2.73
CA LEU A 232 8.48 21.28 1.43
C LEU A 232 9.98 21.03 1.58
N ALA A 233 10.63 21.73 2.52
CA ALA A 233 12.03 21.48 2.84
C ALA A 233 12.25 20.05 3.35
N SER A 234 11.34 19.52 4.17
CA SER A 234 11.41 18.13 4.67
C SER A 234 11.30 17.11 3.53
N VAL A 235 10.37 17.32 2.60
CA VAL A 235 10.18 16.49 1.40
C VAL A 235 11.43 16.54 0.54
N PHE A 236 11.97 17.74 0.29
CA PHE A 236 13.17 17.93 -0.51
C PHE A 236 14.38 17.23 0.11
N VAL A 237 14.67 17.46 1.39
CA VAL A 237 15.79 16.81 2.09
C VAL A 237 15.65 15.29 2.03
N LEU A 238 14.44 14.77 2.18
CA LEU A 238 14.21 13.34 2.16
C LEU A 238 14.35 12.72 0.76
N ILE A 239 13.89 13.41 -0.29
CA ILE A 239 14.13 13.00 -1.69
C ILE A 239 15.64 12.98 -1.98
N VAL A 240 16.37 14.02 -1.54
CA VAL A 240 17.83 14.08 -1.70
C VAL A 240 18.48 12.90 -1.01
N LEU A 241 18.11 12.57 0.23
CA LEU A 241 18.61 11.37 0.93
C LEU A 241 18.27 10.08 0.20
N LEU A 242 17.04 9.96 -0.30
CA LEU A 242 16.56 8.76 -0.97
C LEU A 242 17.29 8.47 -2.29
N VAL A 243 17.74 9.52 -2.98
CA VAL A 243 18.53 9.40 -4.21
C VAL A 243 20.02 9.28 -3.90
N SER A 244 20.55 10.14 -3.03
CA SER A 244 21.99 10.22 -2.76
C SER A 244 22.52 8.99 -2.02
N VAL A 245 21.77 8.39 -1.10
CA VAL A 245 22.27 7.23 -0.33
C VAL A 245 22.46 5.99 -1.22
N PRO A 246 21.47 5.53 -2.01
CA PRO A 246 21.70 4.42 -2.94
C PRO A 246 22.74 4.77 -4.00
N ALA A 247 22.71 5.99 -4.55
CA ALA A 247 23.68 6.43 -5.54
C ALA A 247 25.11 6.41 -4.97
N LEU A 248 25.30 6.82 -3.72
CA LEU A 248 26.57 6.73 -3.01
C LEU A 248 27.10 5.29 -3.00
N PHE A 249 26.29 4.32 -2.55
CA PHE A 249 26.71 2.92 -2.51
C PHE A 249 27.04 2.37 -3.88
N THR A 250 26.22 2.68 -4.90
CA THR A 250 26.46 2.24 -6.28
C THR A 250 27.75 2.84 -6.84
N GLN A 251 28.02 4.13 -6.61
CA GLN A 251 29.25 4.74 -7.08
C GLN A 251 30.46 4.20 -6.33
N LEU A 252 30.37 4.01 -5.01
CA LEU A 252 31.45 3.44 -4.21
C LEU A 252 31.82 2.02 -4.64
N TYR A 253 30.81 1.21 -5.03
CA TYR A 253 31.04 -0.12 -5.58
C TYR A 253 31.72 -0.11 -6.96
N ASN A 254 31.40 0.89 -7.79
CA ASN A 254 31.99 1.03 -9.13
C ASN A 254 33.31 1.81 -9.15
N THR A 255 33.73 2.33 -8.00
CA THR A 255 35.00 3.07 -7.86
C THR A 255 36.14 2.07 -7.76
N ASP A 256 37.29 2.37 -8.33
CA ASP A 256 38.49 1.54 -8.17
C ASP A 256 39.19 1.76 -6.82
N PHE A 257 38.43 2.02 -5.75
CA PHE A 257 38.97 2.37 -4.44
C PHE A 257 39.83 1.23 -3.85
N ALA A 258 39.65 0.01 -4.33
CA ALA A 258 40.46 -1.14 -3.98
C ALA A 258 41.92 -1.00 -4.47
N SER A 259 42.18 -0.31 -5.59
CA SER A 259 43.55 -0.12 -6.10
C SER A 259 44.40 0.73 -5.15
N VAL A 260 43.81 1.77 -4.55
CA VAL A 260 44.49 2.59 -3.53
C VAL A 260 44.78 1.81 -2.24
N LEU A 261 43.91 0.86 -1.87
CA LEU A 261 44.07 0.09 -0.64
C LEU A 261 45.08 -1.07 -0.78
N PHE A 262 45.25 -1.61 -1.99
CA PHE A 262 45.99 -2.85 -2.24
C PHE A 262 47.12 -2.76 -3.28
N GLN A 263 47.18 -1.71 -4.10
CA GLN A 263 48.13 -1.60 -5.23
C GLN A 263 48.98 -0.32 -5.20
N ASP A 264 49.12 0.35 -4.04
CA ASP A 264 49.93 1.57 -3.84
C ASP A 264 49.61 2.71 -4.83
N GLU A 265 48.39 2.75 -5.36
CA GLU A 265 47.93 3.86 -6.19
C GLU A 265 47.68 5.13 -5.36
N SER A 266 47.94 6.30 -5.95
CA SER A 266 47.81 7.56 -5.23
C SER A 266 46.34 8.01 -5.18
N LEU A 267 45.93 8.57 -4.04
CA LEU A 267 44.58 9.16 -3.91
C LEU A 267 44.33 10.31 -4.90
N LEU A 268 45.39 10.92 -5.45
CA LEU A 268 45.27 12.00 -6.44
C LEU A 268 44.84 11.47 -7.80
N ASP A 269 45.32 10.30 -8.21
CA ASP A 269 44.94 9.66 -9.47
C ASP A 269 43.45 9.30 -9.45
N LEU A 270 43.00 8.78 -8.30
CA LEU A 270 41.60 8.43 -8.09
C LEU A 270 40.68 9.67 -8.04
N LEU A 271 41.19 10.84 -7.63
CA LEU A 271 40.44 12.10 -7.59
C LEU A 271 40.37 12.78 -8.97
N LEU A 272 41.36 12.57 -9.84
CA LEU A 272 41.45 13.20 -11.16
C LEU A 272 40.87 12.33 -12.27
N GLU A 273 41.00 11.01 -12.19
CA GLU A 273 40.69 10.09 -13.28
C GLU A 273 39.37 9.33 -13.04
N ASP A 274 39.04 9.00 -11.79
CA ASP A 274 37.85 8.23 -11.46
C ASP A 274 36.59 9.12 -11.28
N ARG A 275 35.76 9.11 -12.32
CA ARG A 275 34.45 9.80 -12.32
C ARG A 275 33.48 9.20 -11.29
N ALA A 276 33.56 7.91 -11.00
CA ALA A 276 32.72 7.26 -10.00
C ALA A 276 33.10 7.76 -8.60
N PHE A 277 34.39 7.92 -8.31
CA PHE A 277 34.85 8.49 -7.05
C PHE A 277 34.37 9.92 -6.82
N LEU A 278 34.48 10.79 -7.84
CA LEU A 278 34.00 12.17 -7.75
C LEU A 278 32.49 12.23 -7.45
N ARG A 279 31.71 11.35 -8.08
CA ARG A 279 30.28 11.22 -7.79
C ARG A 279 30.02 10.65 -6.40
N ALA A 280 30.81 9.69 -5.93
CA ALA A 280 30.72 9.18 -4.57
C ALA A 280 30.99 10.29 -3.53
N ILE A 281 31.98 11.15 -3.75
CA ILE A 281 32.24 12.33 -2.90
C ILE A 281 31.04 13.29 -2.93
N LEU A 282 30.49 13.59 -4.10
CA LEU A 282 29.30 14.43 -4.23
C LEU A 282 28.11 13.85 -3.44
N TYR A 283 27.81 12.56 -3.60
CA TYR A 283 26.70 11.93 -2.89
C TYR A 283 26.96 11.81 -1.38
N THR A 284 28.22 11.62 -0.97
CA THR A 284 28.62 11.65 0.45
C THR A 284 28.39 13.03 1.05
N THR A 285 28.84 14.09 0.38
CA THR A 285 28.68 15.47 0.87
C THR A 285 27.21 15.87 0.95
N LEU A 286 26.40 15.52 -0.05
CA LEU A 286 24.94 15.71 -0.02
C LEU A 286 24.30 14.96 1.15
N THR A 287 24.67 13.69 1.36
CA THR A 287 24.13 12.88 2.46
C THR A 287 24.50 13.48 3.82
N VAL A 288 25.76 13.88 4.02
CA VAL A 288 26.24 14.49 5.27
C VAL A 288 25.56 15.84 5.51
N LEU A 289 25.38 16.67 4.48
CA LEU A 289 24.64 17.93 4.57
C LEU A 289 23.19 17.70 5.02
N CYS A 290 22.51 16.71 4.45
CA CYS A 290 21.14 16.34 4.83
C CYS A 290 21.04 15.74 6.24
N LEU A 291 22.08 15.04 6.72
CA LEU A 291 22.15 14.50 8.09
C LEU A 291 22.69 15.51 9.12
N SER A 292 23.20 16.66 8.67
CA SER A 292 23.70 17.74 9.53
C SER A 292 22.60 18.28 10.45
N SER A 293 22.97 19.15 11.39
CA SER A 293 22.01 19.81 12.30
C SER A 293 20.93 20.58 11.54
N VAL A 294 21.27 21.18 10.39
CA VAL A 294 20.34 21.93 9.54
C VAL A 294 19.38 20.99 8.82
N GLY A 295 19.90 19.92 8.20
CA GLY A 295 19.07 18.95 7.50
C GLY A 295 18.12 18.20 8.44
N ARG A 296 18.58 17.83 9.65
CA ARG A 296 17.71 17.23 10.68
C ARG A 296 16.60 18.16 11.16
N ARG A 297 16.85 19.48 11.25
CA ARG A 297 15.78 20.47 11.52
C ARG A 297 14.79 20.53 10.35
N GLY A 298 15.28 20.45 9.11
CA GLY A 298 14.44 20.35 7.91
C GLY A 298 13.54 19.11 7.92
N LEU A 299 14.03 17.97 8.41
CA LEU A 299 13.28 16.72 8.50
C LEU A 299 12.28 16.64 9.67
N ALA A 300 12.21 17.66 10.53
CA ALA A 300 11.37 17.64 11.73
C ALA A 300 9.88 17.29 11.47
N PRO A 301 9.22 17.74 10.38
CA PRO A 301 7.84 17.35 10.09
C PRO A 301 7.62 15.84 9.91
N VAL A 302 8.62 15.14 9.35
CA VAL A 302 8.58 13.68 9.11
C VAL A 302 9.07 12.92 10.35
N LEU A 303 10.10 13.43 11.02
CA LEU A 303 10.69 12.78 12.20
C LEU A 303 9.79 12.86 13.44
N THR A 304 8.95 13.88 13.57
CA THR A 304 8.07 14.03 14.74
C THR A 304 7.06 12.87 14.87
N PRO A 305 6.30 12.49 13.83
CA PRO A 305 5.45 11.30 13.85
C PRO A 305 6.20 9.99 14.13
N VAL A 306 7.41 9.85 13.59
CA VAL A 306 8.26 8.66 13.81
C VAL A 306 8.70 8.58 15.27
N ASN A 307 9.17 9.70 15.83
CA ASN A 307 9.58 9.80 17.22
C ASN A 307 8.41 9.54 18.18
N ASP A 308 7.21 10.04 17.86
CA ASP A 308 5.98 9.75 18.62
C ASP A 308 5.73 8.24 18.70
N PHE A 309 5.83 7.53 17.57
CA PHE A 309 5.66 6.09 17.51
C PHE A 309 6.72 5.33 18.33
N ILE A 310 7.99 5.67 18.16
CA ILE A 310 9.10 5.02 18.87
C ILE A 310 9.02 5.28 20.37
N LEU A 311 8.70 6.50 20.81
CA LEU A 311 8.58 6.83 22.23
C LEU A 311 7.36 6.17 22.87
N ARG A 312 6.24 6.05 22.14
CA ARG A 312 5.01 5.39 22.61
C ARG A 312 5.21 3.89 22.86
N TYR A 313 5.91 3.20 21.96
CA TYR A 313 6.08 1.73 22.04
C TYR A 313 7.46 1.28 22.57
N ARG A 314 8.45 2.18 22.62
CA ARG A 314 9.82 1.92 23.09
C ARG A 314 10.42 0.71 22.36
N TRP A 315 10.95 -0.27 23.10
CA TRP A 315 11.53 -1.49 22.52
C TRP A 315 10.53 -2.33 21.72
N GLN A 316 9.23 -2.25 22.06
CA GLN A 316 8.20 -2.96 21.30
C GLN A 316 8.01 -2.39 19.89
N ALA A 317 8.44 -1.14 19.63
CA ALA A 317 8.41 -0.59 18.28
C ALA A 317 9.16 -1.50 17.29
N LEU A 318 10.29 -2.09 17.69
CA LEU A 318 11.04 -3.03 16.84
C LEU A 318 10.24 -4.32 16.57
N LEU A 319 9.56 -4.87 17.58
CA LEU A 319 8.70 -6.04 17.41
C LEU A 319 7.52 -5.74 16.48
N LEU A 320 6.86 -4.58 16.64
CA LEU A 320 5.75 -4.14 15.80
C LEU A 320 6.18 -3.91 14.36
N LEU A 321 7.30 -3.21 14.15
CA LEU A 321 7.85 -2.96 12.81
C LEU A 321 8.29 -4.26 12.14
N GLY A 322 8.90 -5.19 12.88
CA GLY A 322 9.24 -6.52 12.39
C GLY A 322 8.01 -7.33 12.00
N LEU A 323 6.95 -7.30 12.81
CA LEU A 323 5.68 -7.94 12.48
C LEU A 323 5.09 -7.33 11.22
N ILE A 324 5.05 -6.01 11.11
CA ILE A 324 4.52 -5.31 9.94
C ILE A 324 5.29 -5.66 8.67
N ALA A 325 6.63 -5.69 8.74
CA ALA A 325 7.49 -5.99 7.61
C ALA A 325 7.41 -7.47 7.16
N THR A 326 7.13 -8.40 8.08
CA THR A 326 7.09 -9.83 7.77
C THR A 326 5.68 -10.35 7.48
N TYR A 327 4.62 -9.66 7.90
CA TYR A 327 3.26 -10.22 7.86
C TYR A 327 2.80 -10.71 6.48
N ARG A 328 3.17 -10.00 5.42
CA ARG A 328 2.82 -10.36 4.03
C ARG A 328 3.96 -11.02 3.26
N MET A 329 4.98 -11.48 3.95
CA MET A 329 6.18 -12.06 3.35
C MET A 329 5.85 -13.34 2.57
N SER A 330 5.09 -14.25 3.17
CA SER A 330 4.60 -15.49 2.55
C SER A 330 3.86 -15.24 1.24
N ASP A 331 2.83 -14.37 1.25
CA ASP A 331 2.00 -14.09 0.08
C ASP A 331 2.74 -13.30 -1.00
N THR A 332 3.49 -12.27 -0.62
CA THR A 332 4.04 -11.31 -1.58
C THR A 332 5.18 -11.92 -2.36
N VAL A 333 6.03 -12.73 -1.70
CA VAL A 333 7.15 -13.42 -2.36
C VAL A 333 6.62 -14.49 -3.31
N MET A 334 5.66 -15.31 -2.85
CA MET A 334 5.00 -16.30 -3.69
C MET A 334 4.29 -15.67 -4.89
N GLY A 335 3.57 -14.57 -4.68
CA GLY A 335 2.78 -13.90 -5.72
C GLY A 335 3.57 -13.35 -6.90
N VAL A 336 4.88 -13.11 -6.75
CA VAL A 336 5.75 -12.68 -7.88
C VAL A 336 5.87 -13.79 -8.93
N MET A 337 5.92 -15.05 -8.49
CA MET A 337 6.09 -16.21 -9.36
C MET A 337 4.78 -16.90 -9.74
N ALA A 338 3.64 -16.52 -9.15
CA ALA A 338 2.36 -17.20 -9.35
C ALA A 338 1.95 -17.31 -10.84
N ASN A 339 1.99 -16.21 -11.60
CA ASN A 339 1.61 -16.23 -13.02
C ASN A 339 2.61 -17.03 -13.88
N VAL A 340 3.90 -16.99 -13.55
CA VAL A 340 4.95 -17.74 -14.26
C VAL A 340 4.76 -19.23 -14.00
N PHE A 341 4.58 -19.60 -12.73
CA PHE A 341 4.28 -20.97 -12.31
C PHE A 341 3.08 -21.56 -13.06
N TYR A 342 1.98 -20.83 -13.21
CA TYR A 342 0.82 -21.35 -13.94
C TYR A 342 1.13 -21.66 -15.40
N ILE A 343 1.93 -20.80 -16.05
CA ILE A 343 2.31 -20.98 -17.45
C ILE A 343 3.25 -22.18 -17.57
N ASP A 344 4.25 -22.29 -16.69
CA ASP A 344 5.25 -23.34 -16.71
C ASP A 344 4.67 -24.73 -16.38
N GLN A 345 3.61 -24.78 -15.58
CA GLN A 345 2.83 -26.01 -15.34
C GLN A 345 1.98 -26.44 -16.54
N GLY A 346 1.77 -25.57 -17.54
CA GLY A 346 1.03 -25.88 -18.76
C GLY A 346 -0.44 -25.43 -18.77
N PHE A 347 -0.86 -24.54 -17.86
CA PHE A 347 -2.22 -23.98 -17.88
C PHE A 347 -2.41 -23.00 -19.04
N THR A 348 -3.62 -22.97 -19.61
CA THR A 348 -3.93 -21.99 -20.66
C THR A 348 -4.13 -20.60 -20.08
N LYS A 349 -3.82 -19.57 -20.87
CA LYS A 349 -4.00 -18.17 -20.46
C LYS A 349 -5.46 -17.87 -20.09
N ASP A 350 -6.42 -18.50 -20.76
CA ASP A 350 -7.85 -18.34 -20.50
C ASP A 350 -8.26 -18.96 -19.15
N GLN A 351 -7.73 -20.15 -18.83
CA GLN A 351 -7.93 -20.77 -17.52
C GLN A 351 -7.35 -19.88 -16.42
N ILE A 352 -6.12 -19.41 -16.58
CA ILE A 352 -5.45 -18.53 -15.62
C ILE A 352 -6.25 -17.24 -15.42
N ALA A 353 -6.69 -16.59 -16.51
CA ALA A 353 -7.43 -15.35 -16.46
C ALA A 353 -8.79 -15.51 -15.76
N SER A 354 -9.56 -16.55 -16.10
CA SER A 354 -10.85 -16.83 -15.49
C SER A 354 -10.74 -17.09 -13.98
N VAL A 355 -9.82 -17.97 -13.59
CA VAL A 355 -9.65 -18.38 -12.19
C VAL A 355 -9.00 -17.27 -11.35
N SER A 356 -7.94 -16.62 -11.85
CA SER A 356 -7.20 -15.63 -11.07
C SER A 356 -7.89 -14.27 -10.99
N LYS A 357 -8.54 -13.81 -12.07
CA LYS A 357 -9.12 -12.46 -12.11
C LYS A 357 -10.57 -12.40 -11.65
N ILE A 358 -11.40 -13.40 -11.99
CA ILE A 358 -12.83 -13.38 -11.66
C ILE A 358 -13.06 -14.11 -10.34
N PHE A 359 -12.72 -15.41 -10.27
CA PHE A 359 -12.90 -16.20 -9.05
C PHE A 359 -12.02 -15.68 -7.92
N GLY A 360 -10.74 -15.41 -8.18
CA GLY A 360 -9.82 -14.84 -7.20
C GLY A 360 -10.31 -13.51 -6.61
N LEU A 361 -10.91 -12.64 -7.44
CA LEU A 361 -11.51 -11.40 -6.95
C LEU A 361 -12.66 -11.68 -5.98
N ILE A 362 -13.62 -12.52 -6.38
CA ILE A 362 -14.78 -12.86 -5.54
C ILE A 362 -14.32 -13.43 -4.20
N MET A 363 -13.37 -14.37 -4.22
CA MET A 363 -12.85 -14.98 -3.01
C MET A 363 -12.10 -13.99 -2.12
N THR A 364 -11.36 -13.03 -2.70
CA THR A 364 -10.73 -11.95 -1.94
C THR A 364 -11.77 -11.05 -1.25
N LEU A 365 -12.86 -10.72 -1.94
CA LEU A 365 -13.95 -9.92 -1.38
C LEU A 365 -14.65 -10.64 -0.23
N VAL A 366 -14.95 -11.92 -0.42
CA VAL A 366 -15.55 -12.79 0.61
C VAL A 366 -14.61 -12.91 1.81
N GLY A 367 -13.32 -13.15 1.59
CA GLY A 367 -12.30 -13.21 2.63
C GLY A 367 -12.17 -11.90 3.42
N ALA A 368 -12.15 -10.75 2.74
CA ALA A 368 -12.06 -9.44 3.39
C ALA A 368 -13.31 -9.12 4.23
N GLY A 369 -14.50 -9.43 3.69
CA GLY A 369 -15.78 -9.30 4.41
C GLY A 369 -15.85 -10.21 5.64
N MET A 370 -15.46 -11.47 5.50
CA MET A 370 -15.39 -12.41 6.63
C MET A 370 -14.35 -11.98 7.67
N GLY A 371 -13.16 -11.54 7.25
CA GLY A 371 -12.15 -10.99 8.14
C GLY A 371 -12.68 -9.84 8.97
N GLY A 372 -13.37 -8.88 8.33
CA GLY A 372 -14.00 -7.75 9.01
C GLY A 372 -15.04 -8.19 10.05
N LEU A 373 -15.93 -9.11 9.69
CA LEU A 373 -16.94 -9.68 10.58
C LEU A 373 -16.33 -10.41 11.79
N LEU A 374 -15.30 -11.23 11.54
CA LEU A 374 -14.62 -12.01 12.57
C LEU A 374 -13.85 -11.11 13.54
N ILE A 375 -13.26 -10.00 13.07
CA ILE A 375 -12.54 -9.05 13.94
C ILE A 375 -13.50 -8.35 14.91
N VAL A 376 -14.70 -7.98 14.45
CA VAL A 376 -15.72 -7.38 15.33
C VAL A 376 -16.10 -8.35 16.47
N ARG A 377 -16.05 -9.66 16.20
CA ARG A 377 -16.48 -10.72 17.12
C ARG A 377 -15.39 -11.26 18.04
N PHE A 378 -14.17 -11.41 17.54
CA PHE A 378 -13.05 -12.08 18.19
C PHE A 378 -11.87 -11.16 18.50
N GLY A 379 -11.89 -9.92 18.01
CA GLY A 379 -10.78 -8.96 18.13
C GLY A 379 -9.78 -9.07 16.98
N ILE A 380 -8.82 -8.15 16.95
CA ILE A 380 -7.87 -8.02 15.84
C ILE A 380 -6.83 -9.15 15.87
N LEU A 381 -6.16 -9.37 17.00
CA LEU A 381 -5.02 -10.30 17.09
C LEU A 381 -5.34 -11.76 16.72
N PRO A 382 -6.47 -12.37 17.16
CA PRO A 382 -6.77 -13.75 16.78
C PRO A 382 -6.99 -13.90 15.28
N ILE A 383 -7.65 -12.93 14.64
CA ILE A 383 -7.91 -12.99 13.19
C ILE A 383 -6.64 -12.67 12.40
N LEU A 384 -5.78 -11.80 12.92
CA LEU A 384 -4.43 -11.57 12.40
C LEU A 384 -3.60 -12.86 12.42
N PHE A 385 -3.65 -13.62 13.53
CA PHE A 385 -2.96 -14.90 13.66
C PHE A 385 -3.53 -15.96 12.69
N ILE A 386 -4.86 -16.08 12.61
CA ILE A 386 -5.52 -16.99 11.66
C ILE A 386 -5.13 -16.63 10.22
N GLY A 387 -5.17 -15.35 9.85
CA GLY A 387 -4.78 -14.88 8.52
C GLY A 387 -3.34 -15.21 8.18
N GLY A 388 -2.41 -15.08 9.13
CA GLY A 388 -1.03 -15.52 8.95
C GLY A 388 -0.90 -17.03 8.73
N ILE A 389 -1.64 -17.85 9.49
CA ILE A 389 -1.61 -19.31 9.34
C ILE A 389 -2.18 -19.72 7.99
N THR A 390 -3.32 -19.17 7.60
CA THR A 390 -3.96 -19.51 6.34
C THR A 390 -3.12 -19.05 5.16
N SER A 391 -2.42 -17.92 5.25
CA SER A 391 -1.49 -17.41 4.23
C SER A 391 -0.25 -18.31 4.05
N ALA A 392 0.32 -18.80 5.15
CA ALA A 392 1.40 -19.78 5.07
C ALA A 392 0.89 -21.15 4.55
N GLY A 393 -0.32 -21.54 4.96
CA GLY A 393 -0.95 -22.80 4.56
C GLY A 393 -1.33 -22.85 3.09
N THR A 394 -1.72 -21.74 2.46
CA THR A 394 -2.07 -21.73 1.02
C THR A 394 -0.85 -21.95 0.15
N ASN A 395 0.34 -21.56 0.58
CA ASN A 395 1.60 -21.90 -0.10
C ASN A 395 1.86 -23.40 -0.16
N LEU A 396 1.42 -24.18 0.83
CA LEU A 396 1.51 -25.65 0.77
C LEU A 396 0.57 -26.25 -0.27
N LEU A 397 -0.55 -25.58 -0.59
CA LEU A 397 -1.43 -25.99 -1.68
C LEU A 397 -0.77 -25.76 -3.05
N PHE A 398 -0.01 -24.67 -3.21
CA PHE A 398 0.80 -24.44 -4.41
C PHE A 398 1.91 -25.48 -4.56
N LEU A 399 2.55 -25.89 -3.45
CA LEU A 399 3.51 -27.00 -3.44
C LEU A 399 2.84 -28.30 -3.93
N MET A 400 1.68 -28.66 -3.38
CA MET A 400 0.92 -29.83 -3.83
C MET A 400 0.55 -29.74 -5.32
N LEU A 401 0.15 -28.56 -5.79
CA LEU A 401 -0.18 -28.32 -7.18
C LEU A 401 1.06 -28.49 -8.09
N ALA A 402 2.25 -28.09 -7.63
CA ALA A 402 3.50 -28.26 -8.37
C ALA A 402 3.85 -29.75 -8.60
N ASP A 403 3.53 -30.61 -7.64
CA ASP A 403 3.77 -32.06 -7.75
C ASP A 403 2.72 -32.77 -8.62
N MET A 404 1.48 -32.27 -8.64
CA MET A 404 0.37 -32.87 -9.41
C MET A 404 0.40 -32.52 -10.91
N GLY A 405 1.10 -31.45 -11.31
CA GLY A 405 1.04 -30.93 -12.67
C GLY A 405 -0.23 -30.14 -12.97
N ALA A 406 -0.56 -29.95 -14.27
CA ALA A 406 -1.72 -29.18 -14.74
C ALA A 406 -3.08 -29.80 -14.35
N ASN A 407 -3.51 -29.62 -13.10
CA ASN A 407 -4.82 -30.01 -12.62
C ASN A 407 -5.70 -28.76 -12.37
N LEU A 408 -6.71 -28.56 -13.21
CA LEU A 408 -7.58 -27.37 -13.14
C LEU A 408 -8.37 -27.29 -11.83
N ASN A 409 -8.83 -28.41 -11.28
CA ASN A 409 -9.60 -28.44 -10.03
C ASN A 409 -8.72 -28.03 -8.84
N MET A 410 -7.49 -28.53 -8.81
CA MET A 410 -6.51 -28.14 -7.80
C MET A 410 -6.09 -26.67 -7.96
N LEU A 411 -5.96 -26.16 -9.20
CA LEU A 411 -5.71 -24.75 -9.46
C LEU A 411 -6.85 -23.87 -8.92
N ILE A 412 -8.10 -24.21 -9.23
CA ILE A 412 -9.29 -23.47 -8.74
C ILE A 412 -9.31 -23.48 -7.22
N GLY A 413 -9.14 -24.64 -6.58
CA GLY A 413 -9.12 -24.76 -5.12
C GLY A 413 -8.00 -23.94 -4.48
N THR A 414 -6.79 -24.05 -5.01
CA THR A 414 -5.60 -23.35 -4.53
C THR A 414 -5.75 -21.84 -4.63
N ILE A 415 -6.08 -21.31 -5.82
CA ILE A 415 -6.28 -19.88 -6.04
C ILE A 415 -7.44 -19.35 -5.20
N SER A 416 -8.52 -20.11 -5.04
CA SER A 416 -9.68 -19.68 -4.26
C SER A 416 -9.34 -19.55 -2.78
N LEU A 417 -8.67 -20.55 -2.20
CA LEU A 417 -8.25 -20.53 -0.80
C LEU A 417 -7.18 -19.47 -0.55
N ASP A 418 -6.25 -19.29 -1.49
CA ASP A 418 -5.21 -18.26 -1.41
C ASP A 418 -5.82 -16.84 -1.40
N ASN A 419 -6.70 -16.55 -2.35
CA ASN A 419 -7.35 -15.24 -2.42
C ASN A 419 -8.26 -14.99 -1.21
N PHE A 420 -8.98 -16.01 -0.74
CA PHE A 420 -9.77 -15.93 0.48
C PHE A 420 -8.91 -15.60 1.70
N SER A 421 -7.82 -16.34 1.88
CA SER A 421 -6.85 -16.12 2.95
C SER A 421 -6.24 -14.72 2.86
N SER A 422 -5.81 -14.30 1.67
CA SER A 422 -5.26 -12.97 1.40
C SER A 422 -6.23 -11.84 1.74
N GLY A 423 -7.52 -12.01 1.41
CA GLY A 423 -8.59 -11.09 1.78
C GLY A 423 -8.76 -10.96 3.30
N LEU A 424 -8.83 -12.11 4.00
CA LEU A 424 -8.96 -12.17 5.46
C LEU A 424 -7.74 -11.56 6.16
N ALA A 425 -6.54 -11.96 5.74
CA ALA A 425 -5.27 -11.48 6.28
C ALA A 425 -5.10 -9.97 6.06
N THR A 426 -5.44 -9.45 4.87
CA THR A 426 -5.37 -8.02 4.56
C THR A 426 -6.33 -7.22 5.43
N SER A 427 -7.57 -7.69 5.61
CA SER A 427 -8.57 -7.01 6.46
C SER A 427 -8.11 -6.91 7.92
N ALA A 428 -7.58 -8.01 8.47
CA ALA A 428 -7.02 -8.05 9.82
C ALA A 428 -5.81 -7.13 9.98
N PHE A 429 -4.91 -7.14 8.99
CA PHE A 429 -3.71 -6.34 9.04
C PHE A 429 -4.00 -4.85 8.92
N VAL A 430 -4.94 -4.44 8.07
CA VAL A 430 -5.36 -3.05 7.97
C VAL A 430 -5.97 -2.57 9.28
N ALA A 431 -6.81 -3.38 9.93
CA ALA A 431 -7.34 -3.06 11.26
C ALA A 431 -6.23 -2.97 12.32
N TYR A 432 -5.22 -3.85 12.25
CA TYR A 432 -4.06 -3.82 13.13
C TYR A 432 -3.22 -2.55 12.94
N LEU A 433 -2.87 -2.20 11.70
CA LEU A 433 -2.19 -0.94 11.39
C LEU A 433 -2.96 0.26 11.92
N SER A 434 -4.28 0.29 11.70
CA SER A 434 -5.14 1.36 12.21
C SER A 434 -4.99 1.52 13.73
N SER A 435 -5.01 0.42 14.49
CA SER A 435 -4.90 0.45 15.96
C SER A 435 -3.55 0.96 16.48
N LEU A 436 -2.48 0.88 15.67
CA LEU A 436 -1.14 1.34 16.03
C LEU A 436 -0.93 2.84 15.78
N THR A 437 -1.77 3.44 14.92
CA THR A 437 -1.63 4.85 14.53
C THR A 437 -2.19 5.80 15.57
N ASN A 438 -1.51 6.92 15.76
CA ASN A 438 -1.98 8.04 16.57
C ASN A 438 -2.81 8.97 15.70
N LEU A 439 -4.03 9.29 16.14
CA LEU A 439 -4.94 10.21 15.43
C LEU A 439 -4.34 11.61 15.18
N LYS A 440 -3.30 12.00 15.94
CA LYS A 440 -2.55 13.24 15.71
C LYS A 440 -1.78 13.25 14.39
N PHE A 441 -1.28 12.09 13.96
CA PHE A 441 -0.44 11.89 12.78
C PHE A 441 -0.98 10.76 11.90
N SER A 442 -2.31 10.68 11.79
CA SER A 442 -3.01 9.56 11.17
C SER A 442 -2.55 9.31 9.73
N ALA A 443 -2.37 10.36 8.92
CA ALA A 443 -1.88 10.22 7.55
C ALA A 443 -0.43 9.73 7.53
N THR A 444 0.44 10.37 8.31
CA THR A 444 1.87 10.11 8.25
C THR A 444 2.26 8.75 8.81
N GLN A 445 1.78 8.40 10.01
CA GLN A 445 2.11 7.12 10.62
C GLN A 445 1.53 5.96 9.80
N TYR A 446 0.28 6.08 9.31
CA TYR A 446 -0.29 5.02 8.49
C TYR A 446 0.44 4.86 7.15
N ALA A 447 0.78 5.96 6.46
CA ALA A 447 1.54 5.91 5.23
C ALA A 447 2.93 5.27 5.43
N LEU A 448 3.60 5.58 6.53
CA LEU A 448 4.89 4.98 6.87
C LEU A 448 4.76 3.48 7.13
N LEU A 449 3.84 3.07 8.01
CA LEU A 449 3.67 1.66 8.39
C LEU A 449 3.21 0.80 7.19
N SER A 450 2.30 1.32 6.36
CA SER A 450 1.87 0.63 5.13
C SER A 450 2.97 0.53 4.07
N SER A 451 3.90 1.49 4.02
CA SER A 451 5.08 1.41 3.13
C SER A 451 6.06 0.33 3.62
N ILE A 452 6.29 0.24 4.93
CA ILE A 452 7.14 -0.79 5.55
C ILE A 452 6.60 -2.19 5.28
N MET A 453 5.27 -2.37 5.30
CA MET A 453 4.61 -3.64 4.97
C MET A 453 5.04 -4.20 3.61
N LEU A 454 5.25 -3.34 2.61
CA LEU A 454 5.55 -3.77 1.25
C LEU A 454 7.04 -3.84 0.95
N LEU A 455 7.87 -3.09 1.68
CA LEU A 455 9.28 -2.93 1.35
C LEU A 455 10.05 -4.27 1.44
N LEU A 456 10.04 -4.90 2.61
CA LEU A 456 10.81 -6.14 2.83
C LEU A 456 10.31 -7.31 1.96
N PRO A 457 8.98 -7.59 1.87
CA PRO A 457 8.50 -8.67 1.01
C PRO A 457 8.77 -8.46 -0.48
N ARG A 458 8.73 -7.21 -0.98
CA ARG A 458 9.05 -6.93 -2.39
C ARG A 458 10.53 -7.10 -2.70
N LEU A 459 11.42 -6.70 -1.78
CA LEU A 459 12.85 -6.90 -1.95
C LEU A 459 13.19 -8.39 -2.09
N ILE A 460 12.62 -9.24 -1.24
CA ILE A 460 12.83 -10.69 -1.30
C ILE A 460 12.11 -11.29 -2.51
N GLY A 461 10.91 -10.81 -2.82
CA GLY A 461 10.15 -11.21 -4.01
C GLY A 461 10.90 -10.94 -5.31
N GLY A 462 11.75 -9.90 -5.38
CA GLY A 462 12.62 -9.66 -6.53
C GLY A 462 13.60 -10.80 -6.82
N TYR A 463 13.98 -11.60 -5.82
CA TYR A 463 14.86 -12.77 -5.96
C TYR A 463 14.12 -14.08 -6.17
N SER A 464 12.78 -14.07 -6.21
CA SER A 464 11.97 -15.30 -6.32
C SER A 464 12.26 -16.10 -7.59
N GLY A 465 12.53 -15.46 -8.72
CA GLY A 465 12.91 -16.16 -9.97
C GLY A 465 14.20 -16.96 -9.82
N VAL A 466 15.24 -16.36 -9.23
CA VAL A 466 16.52 -17.05 -8.95
C VAL A 466 16.32 -18.22 -7.98
N MET A 467 15.41 -18.08 -7.01
CA MET A 467 15.09 -19.17 -6.10
C MET A 467 14.42 -20.34 -6.83
N VAL A 468 13.47 -20.06 -7.73
CA VAL A 468 12.80 -21.09 -8.53
C VAL A 468 13.79 -21.77 -9.49
N GLU A 469 14.67 -21.00 -10.16
CA GLU A 469 15.68 -21.58 -11.05
C GLU A 469 16.65 -22.53 -10.32
N LYS A 470 17.00 -22.21 -9.07
CA LYS A 470 17.97 -22.99 -8.29
C LYS A 470 17.35 -24.18 -7.55
N TYR A 471 16.16 -24.01 -6.96
CA TYR A 471 15.54 -24.99 -6.07
C TYR A 471 14.29 -25.65 -6.67
N GLY A 472 13.77 -25.14 -7.79
CA GLY A 472 12.51 -25.59 -8.37
C GLY A 472 11.27 -25.05 -7.63
N TYR A 473 10.09 -25.30 -8.20
CA TYR A 473 8.83 -24.79 -7.66
C TYR A 473 8.43 -25.42 -6.32
N HIS A 474 8.67 -26.71 -6.14
CA HIS A 474 8.34 -27.42 -4.91
C HIS A 474 9.00 -26.76 -3.69
N ASP A 475 10.33 -26.67 -3.70
CA ASP A 475 11.11 -26.10 -2.60
C ASP A 475 10.85 -24.60 -2.47
N PHE A 476 10.61 -23.89 -3.57
CA PHE A 476 10.23 -22.49 -3.53
C PHE A 476 8.95 -22.27 -2.70
N PHE A 477 7.88 -23.02 -2.96
CA PHE A 477 6.64 -22.89 -2.19
C PHE A 477 6.77 -23.36 -0.74
N LEU A 478 7.64 -24.34 -0.46
CA LEU A 478 7.99 -24.72 0.90
C LEU A 478 8.69 -23.57 1.64
N ILE A 479 9.67 -22.94 1.01
CA ILE A 479 10.39 -21.79 1.57
C ILE A 479 9.41 -20.65 1.84
N THR A 480 8.53 -20.31 0.89
CA THR A 480 7.57 -19.22 1.10
C THR A 480 6.55 -19.53 2.20
N ALA A 481 6.15 -20.80 2.39
CA ALA A 481 5.35 -21.21 3.54
C ALA A 481 6.12 -21.02 4.87
N LEU A 482 7.40 -21.40 4.90
CA LEU A 482 8.28 -21.22 6.07
C LEU A 482 8.55 -19.74 6.40
N LEU A 483 8.54 -18.85 5.41
CA LEU A 483 8.63 -17.40 5.63
C LEU A 483 7.44 -16.84 6.46
N GLY A 484 6.33 -17.57 6.55
CA GLY A 484 5.22 -17.22 7.44
C GLY A 484 5.49 -17.52 8.92
N VAL A 485 6.41 -18.44 9.25
CA VAL A 485 6.68 -18.86 10.63
C VAL A 485 7.20 -17.71 11.51
N PRO A 486 8.20 -16.90 11.10
CA PRO A 486 8.64 -15.75 11.89
C PRO A 486 7.50 -14.78 12.22
N THR A 487 6.58 -14.55 11.27
CA THR A 487 5.40 -13.72 11.49
C THR A 487 4.50 -14.29 12.57
N LEU A 488 4.20 -15.60 12.53
CA LEU A 488 3.35 -16.25 13.53
C LEU A 488 3.96 -16.17 14.92
N VAL A 489 5.27 -16.35 15.03
CA VAL A 489 5.99 -16.18 16.31
C VAL A 489 5.88 -14.75 16.81
N LEU A 490 6.09 -13.74 15.95
CA LEU A 490 5.98 -12.33 16.33
C LEU A 490 4.56 -11.96 16.78
N ILE A 491 3.52 -12.47 16.10
CA ILE A 491 2.12 -12.27 16.50
C ILE A 491 1.87 -12.93 17.86
N ALA A 492 2.33 -14.17 18.07
CA ALA A 492 2.14 -14.88 19.34
C ALA A 492 2.84 -14.18 20.51
N VAL A 493 4.07 -13.70 20.31
CA VAL A 493 4.82 -12.92 21.30
C VAL A 493 4.10 -11.61 21.62
N HIS A 494 3.64 -10.88 20.59
CA HIS A 494 2.89 -9.64 20.77
C HIS A 494 1.59 -9.88 21.54
N TRP A 495 0.84 -10.92 21.17
CA TRP A 495 -0.41 -11.29 21.81
C TRP A 495 -0.22 -11.68 23.28
N TYR A 496 0.83 -12.45 23.58
CA TYR A 496 1.18 -12.81 24.96
C TYR A 496 1.52 -11.56 25.81
N GLN A 497 2.28 -10.61 25.26
CA GLN A 497 2.62 -9.36 25.95
C GLN A 497 1.39 -8.50 26.24
N GLU A 498 0.44 -8.43 25.31
CA GLU A 498 -0.80 -7.66 25.48
C GLU A 498 -1.71 -8.26 26.56
N ASN A 499 -1.88 -9.58 26.55
CA ASN A 499 -2.65 -10.28 27.58
C ASN A 499 -2.06 -10.09 28.99
N ARG A 500 -0.73 -10.05 29.13
CA ARG A 500 -0.07 -9.79 30.43
C ARG A 500 -0.29 -8.37 30.95
N ARG A 501 -0.43 -7.39 30.06
CA ARG A 501 -0.69 -5.99 30.43
C ARG A 501 -2.13 -5.73 30.84
N ALA A 502 -3.07 -6.52 30.33
CA ALA A 502 -4.49 -6.35 30.62
C ALA A 502 -4.88 -6.65 32.08
N GLY A 503 -4.01 -7.34 32.86
CA GLY A 503 -4.27 -7.72 34.25
C GLY A 503 -5.46 -8.68 34.42
N PRO A 504 -5.61 -9.35 35.59
CA PRO A 504 -6.85 -10.04 35.92
C PRO A 504 -7.99 -9.01 36.04
N THR A 505 -9.14 -9.32 35.42
CA THR A 505 -10.34 -8.48 35.52
C THR A 505 -10.73 -8.35 37.00
N PRO A 506 -10.91 -7.15 37.57
CA PRO A 506 -11.34 -7.03 38.95
C PRO A 506 -12.67 -7.78 39.13
N THR A 507 -12.73 -8.69 40.11
CA THR A 507 -13.96 -9.35 40.52
C THR A 507 -14.99 -8.26 40.85
N PRO A 508 -16.22 -8.33 40.31
CA PRO A 508 -17.25 -7.37 40.66
C PRO A 508 -17.47 -7.43 42.18
N GLU A 509 -17.30 -6.30 42.86
CA GLU A 509 -17.63 -6.18 44.28
C GLU A 509 -19.10 -6.59 44.47
N PRO A 510 -19.42 -7.43 45.47
CA PRO A 510 -20.80 -7.74 45.78
C PRO A 510 -21.51 -6.44 46.15
N VAL A 511 -22.55 -6.10 45.38
CA VAL A 511 -23.46 -4.99 45.67
C VAL A 511 -23.98 -5.17 47.10
N PRO A 512 -23.85 -4.18 48.01
CA PRO A 512 -24.39 -4.30 49.35
C PRO A 512 -25.91 -4.44 49.22
N THR A 513 -26.43 -5.58 49.65
CA THR A 513 -27.86 -5.80 49.84
C THR A 513 -28.34 -4.74 50.83
N GLN A 514 -29.05 -3.73 50.34
CA GLN A 514 -29.81 -2.83 51.21
C GLN A 514 -30.86 -3.70 51.93
N VAL A 515 -30.63 -3.89 53.22
CA VAL A 515 -31.62 -4.48 54.13
C VAL A 515 -32.83 -3.56 54.09
N ALA A 516 -33.96 -4.09 53.62
CA ALA A 516 -35.24 -3.46 53.81
C ALA A 516 -35.55 -3.51 55.31
N GLU A 517 -35.44 -2.37 55.99
CA GLU A 517 -36.06 -2.19 57.29
C GLU A 517 -37.57 -2.01 57.08
N GLU A 518 -38.31 -3.06 57.39
CA GLU A 518 -39.73 -2.98 57.78
C GLU A 518 -39.80 -2.39 59.19
N SER A 519 -40.40 -1.20 59.31
CA SER A 519 -41.30 -0.82 60.44
C SER A 519 -41.94 0.53 60.17
#